data_AF-A0A428WBI4-F1
#
_entry.id   AF-A0A428WBI4-F1
#
_cell.length_a   1.000
_cell.length_b   1.000
_cell.length_c   1.000
_cell.angle_alpha   90.00
_cell.angle_beta   90.00
_cell.angle_gamma   90.00
#
_symmetry.space_group_name_H-M   'P 1'
#
loop_
_entity.id
_entity.type
_entity.pdbx_description
1 polymer ?
#
loop_
_entity_poly.entity_id
_entity_poly.type
_entity_poly.pdbx_seq_one_letter_code
_entity_poly.pdbx_strand_id
1 'polypeptide(L)'
;MDVFSTSWNPDAGWSTPFLPFDSEKTLVLAFGSRLLADDPTPIRELCAAFPSSIIIGCSSAGEIMGDTVSEGSLVVSVVRFEHTRISRVSEQVTDACESYDVGFSVAKRLAAQEPDLRAVFVVSDGLRVNGSPLVAGLADGAGSDVIIAGGLAGDGDRFERTWVLVDGEPRSGHVSAVG
;
A
#
# COMPACT_ATOMS: atom_id res chain seq x y z
N MET A 1 17.23 4.31 -10.26
CA MET A 1 16.00 4.43 -9.45
C MET A 1 16.12 5.70 -8.64
N ASP A 2 15.11 6.55 -8.73
CA ASP A 2 15.04 7.78 -7.94
C ASP A 2 14.06 7.57 -6.78
N VAL A 3 14.41 8.09 -5.59
CA VAL A 3 13.58 7.98 -4.40
C VAL A 3 13.47 9.35 -3.74
N PHE A 4 12.26 9.70 -3.32
CA PHE A 4 12.06 10.79 -2.37
C PHE A 4 10.96 10.43 -1.38
N SER A 5 11.01 11.05 -0.21
CA SER A 5 9.98 10.89 0.82
C SER A 5 9.47 12.26 1.25
N THR A 6 8.18 12.33 1.56
CA THR A 6 7.52 13.52 2.10
C THR A 6 6.50 13.08 3.14
N SER A 7 6.13 13.96 4.05
CA SER A 7 5.10 13.70 5.04
C SER A 7 4.10 14.84 5.06
N TRP A 8 2.83 14.51 5.29
CA TRP A 8 1.80 15.49 5.60
C TRP A 8 1.43 15.40 7.08
N ASN A 9 1.21 16.54 7.71
CA ASN A 9 0.58 16.62 9.03
C ASN A 9 -0.49 17.73 9.07
N PRO A 10 -1.46 17.65 9.99
CA PRO A 10 -2.57 18.60 10.05
C PRO A 10 -2.16 20.06 10.28
N ASP A 11 -1.06 20.29 11.02
CA ASP A 11 -0.67 21.63 11.46
C ASP A 11 0.19 22.38 10.42
N ALA A 12 0.97 21.65 9.62
CA ALA A 12 1.96 22.22 8.70
C ALA A 12 1.75 21.82 7.22
N GLY A 13 0.84 20.88 6.94
CA GLY A 13 0.66 20.34 5.60
C GLY A 13 1.85 19.48 5.16
N TRP A 14 2.16 19.51 3.87
CA TRP A 14 3.28 18.74 3.29
C TRP A 14 4.64 19.32 3.68
N SER A 15 5.54 18.47 4.16
CA SER A 15 6.90 18.84 4.57
C SER A 15 7.78 19.30 3.41
N THR A 16 7.53 18.77 2.22
CA THR A 16 8.22 19.15 0.98
C THR A 16 7.26 19.13 -0.21
N PRO A 17 7.47 19.98 -1.23
CA PRO A 17 6.72 19.90 -2.49
C PRO A 17 6.87 18.52 -3.16
N PHE A 18 5.86 18.14 -3.95
CA PHE A 18 5.96 16.95 -4.80
C PHE A 18 6.98 17.16 -5.92
N LEU A 19 7.86 16.17 -6.11
CA LEU A 19 8.80 16.16 -7.22
C LEU A 19 8.13 15.63 -8.50
N PRO A 20 8.60 15.98 -9.70
CA PRO A 20 8.00 15.58 -10.98
C PRO A 20 8.35 14.11 -11.32
N PHE A 21 7.93 13.19 -10.45
CA PHE A 21 8.20 11.76 -10.53
C PHE A 21 6.99 10.98 -11.03
N ASP A 22 5.85 11.61 -11.33
CA ASP A 22 4.69 10.92 -11.88
C ASP A 22 5.02 10.18 -13.18
N SER A 23 4.72 8.88 -13.22
CA SER A 23 4.85 8.02 -14.40
C SER A 23 4.21 6.65 -14.13
N GLU A 24 3.93 5.88 -15.19
CA GLU A 24 3.49 4.47 -15.08
C GLU A 24 4.51 3.55 -14.39
N LYS A 25 5.77 3.99 -14.24
CA LYS A 25 6.85 3.27 -13.54
C LYS A 25 7.12 3.81 -12.15
N THR A 26 6.19 4.59 -11.60
CA THR A 26 6.33 5.20 -10.29
C THR A 26 5.43 4.50 -9.30
N LEU A 27 6.03 4.02 -8.21
CA LEU A 27 5.34 3.49 -7.05
C LEU A 27 5.33 4.53 -5.94
N VAL A 28 4.13 4.85 -5.47
CA VAL A 28 3.90 5.71 -4.31
C VAL A 28 3.40 4.84 -3.16
N LEU A 29 4.19 4.75 -2.10
CA LEU A 29 3.87 4.08 -0.85
C LEU A 29 3.35 5.10 0.15
N ALA A 30 2.14 4.91 0.69
CA ALA A 30 1.49 5.86 1.59
C ALA A 30 1.04 5.18 2.89
N PHE A 31 1.65 5.55 4.02
CA PHE A 31 1.31 4.99 5.34
C PHE A 31 0.88 6.12 6.27
N GLY A 32 -0.33 6.05 6.81
CA GLY A 32 -0.88 7.17 7.56
C GLY A 32 -1.87 6.80 8.63
N SER A 33 -2.31 7.81 9.35
CA SER A 33 -3.28 7.62 10.43
C SER A 33 -4.59 7.05 9.92
N ARG A 34 -5.24 6.23 10.76
CA ARG A 34 -6.62 5.76 10.50
C ARG A 34 -7.62 6.91 10.30
N LEU A 35 -7.35 8.10 10.85
CA LEU A 35 -8.19 9.29 10.72
C LEU A 35 -8.34 9.77 9.27
N LEU A 36 -7.39 9.39 8.40
CA LEU A 36 -7.46 9.71 6.97
C LEU A 36 -8.57 8.96 6.24
N ALA A 37 -9.21 7.96 6.87
CA ALA A 37 -10.46 7.38 6.35
C ALA A 37 -11.65 8.35 6.49
N ASP A 38 -11.62 9.24 7.49
CA ASP A 38 -12.70 10.20 7.73
C ASP A 38 -12.44 11.51 6.97
N ASP A 39 -11.18 11.94 6.87
CA ASP A 39 -10.76 13.07 6.03
C ASP A 39 -9.58 12.69 5.10
N PRO A 40 -9.85 12.16 3.90
CA PRO A 40 -8.81 11.74 2.95
C PRO A 40 -8.25 12.90 2.13
N THR A 41 -8.35 14.16 2.57
CA THR A 41 -7.81 15.32 1.82
C THR A 41 -6.35 15.15 1.41
N PRO A 42 -5.42 14.74 2.29
CA PRO A 42 -4.02 14.53 1.90
C PRO A 42 -3.84 13.40 0.87
N ILE A 43 -4.66 12.36 0.97
CA ILE A 43 -4.65 11.25 0.01
C ILE A 43 -5.12 11.72 -1.37
N ARG A 44 -6.15 12.56 -1.43
CA ARG A 44 -6.61 13.17 -2.69
C ARG A 44 -5.56 14.08 -3.32
N GLU A 45 -4.87 14.88 -2.52
CA GLU A 45 -3.76 15.72 -2.98
C GLU A 45 -2.62 14.87 -3.55
N LEU A 46 -2.28 13.77 -2.88
CA LEU A 46 -1.28 12.81 -3.35
C LEU A 46 -1.70 12.17 -4.69
N CYS A 47 -2.96 11.72 -4.81
CA CYS A 47 -3.48 11.15 -6.05
C CYS A 47 -3.48 12.17 -7.20
N ALA A 48 -3.79 13.44 -6.92
CA ALA A 48 -3.75 14.51 -7.91
C ALA A 48 -2.31 14.85 -8.37
N ALA A 49 -1.32 14.68 -7.50
CA ALA A 49 0.09 14.90 -7.82
C ALA A 49 0.72 13.74 -8.62
N PHE A 50 0.18 12.53 -8.48
CA PHE A 50 0.69 11.30 -9.11
C PHE A 50 -0.38 10.53 -9.91
N PRO A 51 -1.07 11.18 -10.88
CA PRO A 51 -2.22 10.59 -11.56
C PRO A 51 -1.89 9.40 -12.48
N SER A 52 -0.63 9.26 -12.91
CA SER A 52 -0.18 8.15 -13.78
C SER A 52 0.50 7.03 -12.98
N SER A 53 0.76 7.26 -11.70
CA SER A 53 1.54 6.36 -10.84
C SER A 53 0.67 5.32 -10.16
N ILE A 54 1.30 4.21 -9.75
CA ILE A 54 0.65 3.24 -8.86
C ILE A 54 0.79 3.74 -7.42
N ILE A 55 -0.35 4.00 -6.79
CA ILE A 55 -0.42 4.37 -5.38
C ILE A 55 -0.98 3.19 -4.58
N ILE A 56 -0.23 2.79 -3.57
CA ILE A 56 -0.59 1.75 -2.61
C ILE A 56 -0.26 2.23 -1.19
N GLY A 57 -1.09 1.85 -0.23
CA GLY A 57 -0.93 2.36 1.12
C GLY A 57 -1.94 1.77 2.09
N CYS A 58 -1.68 1.96 3.38
CA CYS A 58 -2.59 1.52 4.43
C CYS A 58 -2.50 2.40 5.68
N SER A 59 -3.47 2.22 6.58
CA SER A 59 -3.40 2.84 7.90
C SER A 59 -2.27 2.25 8.73
N SER A 60 -1.70 3.04 9.64
CA SER A 60 -0.62 2.62 10.54
C SER A 60 -0.96 2.90 12.02
N ALA A 61 -0.10 2.38 12.90
CA ALA A 61 -0.09 2.57 14.34
C ALA A 61 1.10 3.45 14.77
N GLY A 62 1.40 4.48 13.98
CA GLY A 62 2.61 5.29 14.07
C GLY A 62 3.25 5.45 12.69
N GLU A 63 3.47 6.68 12.28
CA GLU A 63 4.07 7.01 11.00
C GLU A 63 5.55 7.35 11.18
N ILE A 64 6.43 6.65 10.46
CA ILE A 64 7.88 6.77 10.61
C ILE A 64 8.47 7.52 9.43
N MET A 65 9.11 8.66 9.69
CA MET A 65 9.89 9.40 8.72
C MET A 65 11.31 9.60 9.26
N GLY A 66 12.29 8.91 8.67
CA GLY A 66 13.65 8.93 9.18
C GLY A 66 13.74 8.34 10.59
N ASP A 67 14.18 9.15 11.55
CA ASP A 67 14.27 8.81 12.98
C ASP A 67 13.08 9.30 13.81
N THR A 68 12.09 9.91 13.15
CA THR A 68 10.93 10.51 13.81
C THR A 68 9.71 9.61 13.67
N VAL A 69 9.00 9.42 14.79
CA VAL A 69 7.68 8.78 14.83
C VAL A 69 6.63 9.85 15.10
N SER A 70 5.61 9.92 14.26
CA SER A 70 4.49 10.85 14.37
C SER A 70 3.17 10.11 14.44
N GLU A 71 2.13 10.80 14.92
CA GLU A 71 0.75 10.34 14.89
C GLU A 71 -0.12 11.34 14.12
N GLY A 72 -1.24 10.87 13.57
CA GLY A 72 -2.17 11.73 12.86
C GLY A 72 -1.65 12.24 11.51
N SER A 73 -0.58 11.64 11.01
CA SER A 73 0.15 12.11 9.82
C SER A 73 0.01 11.13 8.65
N LEU A 74 0.57 11.50 7.51
CA LEU A 74 0.74 10.62 6.33
C LEU A 74 2.19 10.67 5.90
N VAL A 75 2.86 9.52 5.90
CA VAL A 75 4.21 9.36 5.36
C VAL A 75 4.12 8.76 3.97
N VAL A 76 4.83 9.38 3.02
CA VAL A 76 4.86 8.98 1.63
C VAL A 76 6.29 8.73 1.20
N SER A 77 6.52 7.59 0.54
CA SER A 77 7.76 7.32 -0.20
C SER A 77 7.43 7.09 -1.67
N VAL A 78 8.09 7.84 -2.54
CA VAL A 78 7.90 7.75 -3.99
C VAL A 78 9.17 7.16 -4.60
N VAL A 79 8.96 6.12 -5.40
CA VAL A 79 10.00 5.38 -6.07
C VAL A 79 9.73 5.42 -7.57
N ARG A 80 10.62 6.03 -8.35
CA ARG A 80 10.56 5.98 -9.82
C ARG A 80 11.57 4.97 -10.35
N PHE A 81 11.06 3.93 -11.00
CA PHE A 81 11.88 2.90 -11.62
C PHE A 81 12.36 3.32 -13.01
N GLU A 82 13.59 2.93 -13.35
CA GLU A 82 14.16 3.18 -14.68
C GLU A 82 13.69 2.11 -15.68
N HIS A 83 13.76 0.84 -15.26
CA HIS A 83 13.51 -0.33 -16.11
C HIS A 83 12.40 -1.25 -15.61
N THR A 84 12.07 -1.21 -14.32
CA THR A 84 11.05 -2.08 -13.73
C THR A 84 9.65 -1.68 -14.19
N ARG A 85 8.88 -2.66 -14.65
CA ARG A 85 7.42 -2.56 -14.80
C ARG A 85 6.78 -2.88 -13.46
N ILE A 86 5.66 -2.23 -13.19
CA ILE A 86 4.88 -2.47 -11.99
C ILE A 86 3.41 -2.58 -12.36
N SER A 87 2.73 -3.53 -11.73
CA SER A 87 1.31 -3.75 -11.86
C SER A 87 0.67 -3.86 -10.48
N ARG A 88 -0.57 -3.38 -10.33
CA ARG A 88 -1.31 -3.42 -9.05
C ARG A 88 -2.55 -4.29 -9.18
N VAL A 89 -2.76 -5.15 -8.20
CA VAL A 89 -4.01 -5.90 -8.01
C VAL A 89 -4.55 -5.60 -6.62
N SER A 90 -5.84 -5.27 -6.56
CA SER A 90 -6.58 -5.16 -5.30
C SER A 90 -7.78 -6.08 -5.31
N GLU A 91 -8.06 -6.69 -4.16
CA GLU A 91 -9.18 -7.62 -3.99
C GLU A 91 -9.83 -7.40 -2.62
N GLN A 92 -11.15 -7.55 -2.58
CA GLN A 92 -11.91 -7.45 -1.34
C GLN A 92 -11.77 -8.75 -0.54
N VAL A 93 -11.71 -8.62 0.78
CA VAL A 93 -11.73 -9.72 1.74
C VAL A 93 -12.77 -9.42 2.80
N THR A 94 -13.72 -10.34 2.95
CA THR A 94 -14.86 -10.17 3.85
C THR A 94 -14.68 -10.93 5.15
N ASP A 95 -13.99 -12.07 5.09
CA ASP A 95 -13.70 -12.93 6.25
C ASP A 95 -12.25 -13.41 6.25
N ALA A 96 -11.68 -13.61 7.44
CA ALA A 96 -10.31 -14.07 7.61
C ALA A 96 -10.07 -15.45 6.97
N CYS A 97 -11.08 -16.31 6.85
CA CYS A 97 -11.00 -17.60 6.18
C CYS A 97 -10.70 -17.48 4.68
N GLU A 98 -11.03 -16.35 4.05
CA GLU A 98 -10.79 -16.10 2.62
C GLU A 98 -9.34 -15.67 2.35
N SER A 99 -8.55 -15.37 3.39
CA SER A 99 -7.21 -14.77 3.25
C SER A 99 -6.28 -15.56 2.33
N TYR A 100 -6.32 -16.89 2.39
CA TYR A 100 -5.53 -17.74 1.49
C TYR A 100 -5.97 -17.60 0.03
N ASP A 101 -7.27 -17.76 -0.24
CA ASP A 101 -7.81 -17.73 -1.60
C ASP A 101 -7.61 -16.35 -2.24
N VAL A 102 -7.79 -15.28 -1.47
CA VAL A 102 -7.51 -13.90 -1.89
C VAL A 102 -6.01 -13.72 -2.19
N GLY A 103 -5.12 -14.18 -1.31
CA GLY A 103 -3.67 -14.14 -1.55
C GLY A 103 -3.28 -14.86 -2.83
N PHE A 104 -3.83 -16.06 -3.04
CA PHE A 104 -3.60 -16.85 -4.25
C PHE A 104 -4.10 -16.15 -5.51
N SER A 105 -5.33 -15.63 -5.49
CA SER A 105 -5.94 -14.88 -6.59
C SER A 105 -5.12 -13.64 -6.98
N VAL A 106 -4.75 -12.82 -5.98
CA VAL A 106 -3.95 -11.60 -6.17
C VAL A 106 -2.61 -11.92 -6.83
N ALA A 107 -1.87 -12.89 -6.29
CA ALA A 107 -0.57 -13.28 -6.84
C ALA A 107 -0.67 -13.89 -8.24
N LYS A 108 -1.69 -14.71 -8.51
CA LYS A 108 -1.93 -15.26 -9.87
C LYS A 108 -2.20 -14.17 -10.89
N ARG A 109 -2.97 -13.14 -10.53
CA ARG A 109 -3.27 -12.01 -11.42
C ARG A 109 -2.02 -11.18 -11.69
N LEU A 110 -1.18 -10.92 -10.68
CA LEU A 110 0.10 -10.24 -10.87
C LEU A 110 1.03 -11.05 -11.78
N ALA A 111 1.21 -12.35 -11.52
CA ALA A 111 2.05 -13.21 -12.36
C ALA A 111 1.55 -13.34 -13.82
N ALA A 112 0.24 -13.20 -14.05
CA ALA A 112 -0.33 -13.15 -15.39
C ALA A 112 -0.09 -11.82 -16.11
N GLN A 113 -0.01 -10.71 -15.36
CA GLN A 113 0.26 -9.37 -15.89
C GLN A 113 1.76 -9.15 -16.12
N GLU A 114 2.62 -9.69 -15.25
CA GLU A 114 4.06 -9.56 -15.28
C GLU A 114 4.72 -10.96 -15.35
N PRO A 115 5.02 -11.49 -16.56
CA PRO A 115 5.58 -12.82 -16.73
C PRO A 115 6.96 -13.02 -16.08
N ASP A 116 7.66 -11.93 -15.79
CA ASP A 116 8.97 -11.87 -15.14
C ASP A 116 8.88 -11.34 -13.69
N LEU A 117 7.71 -11.45 -13.05
CA LEU A 117 7.48 -11.07 -11.64
C LEU A 117 8.61 -11.57 -10.74
N ARG A 118 9.25 -10.66 -9.98
CA ARG A 118 10.35 -10.99 -9.05
C ARG A 118 10.05 -10.63 -7.60
N ALA A 119 9.14 -9.69 -7.37
CA ALA A 119 8.77 -9.25 -6.04
C ALA A 119 7.29 -8.89 -5.99
N VAL A 120 6.66 -9.10 -4.84
CA VAL A 120 5.32 -8.62 -4.52
C VAL A 120 5.42 -7.85 -3.21
N PHE A 121 4.98 -6.59 -3.23
CA PHE A 121 4.74 -5.81 -2.03
C PHE A 121 3.25 -5.74 -1.75
N VAL A 122 2.82 -6.22 -0.58
CA VAL A 122 1.40 -6.32 -0.21
C VAL A 122 1.08 -5.47 1.02
N VAL A 123 -0.06 -4.79 0.98
CA VAL A 123 -0.71 -4.23 2.18
C VAL A 123 -2.12 -4.79 2.26
N SER A 124 -2.57 -5.13 3.47
CA SER A 124 -3.94 -5.60 3.66
C SER A 124 -4.58 -5.05 4.91
N ASP A 125 -5.91 -5.11 4.98
CA ASP A 125 -6.67 -4.82 6.20
C ASP A 125 -6.13 -5.66 7.37
N GLY A 126 -5.89 -5.02 8.53
CA GLY A 126 -5.31 -5.70 9.69
C GLY A 126 -6.30 -6.33 10.65
N LEU A 127 -7.60 -6.16 10.41
CA LEU A 127 -8.68 -6.67 11.28
C LEU A 127 -9.43 -7.84 10.63
N ARG A 128 -9.54 -7.86 9.31
CA ARG A 128 -10.30 -8.87 8.55
C ARG A 128 -9.43 -9.92 7.88
N VAL A 129 -8.11 -9.74 7.87
CA VAL A 129 -7.18 -10.65 7.20
C VAL A 129 -6.34 -11.40 8.22
N ASN A 130 -6.17 -12.69 7.98
CA ASN A 130 -5.12 -13.46 8.63
C ASN A 130 -3.88 -13.45 7.75
N GLY A 131 -2.80 -12.85 8.25
CA GLY A 131 -1.55 -12.69 7.50
C GLY A 131 -0.88 -14.01 7.11
N SER A 132 -0.98 -15.06 7.93
CA SER A 132 -0.28 -16.32 7.64
C SER A 132 -0.90 -17.06 6.42
N PRO A 133 -2.23 -17.28 6.36
CA PRO A 133 -2.87 -17.79 5.16
C PRO A 133 -2.70 -16.87 3.95
N LEU A 134 -2.75 -15.53 4.12
CA LEU A 134 -2.52 -14.59 3.02
C LEU A 134 -1.15 -14.80 2.36
N VAL A 135 -0.08 -14.84 3.15
CA VAL A 135 1.28 -15.04 2.63
C VAL A 135 1.43 -16.42 1.99
N ALA A 136 0.82 -17.46 2.56
CA ALA A 136 0.82 -18.79 1.96
C ALA A 136 0.15 -18.80 0.57
N GLY A 137 -1.03 -18.18 0.45
CA GLY A 137 -1.72 -18.04 -0.83
C GLY A 137 -0.91 -17.24 -1.86
N LEU A 138 -0.31 -16.11 -1.44
CA LEU A 138 0.55 -15.30 -2.30
C LEU A 138 1.75 -16.11 -2.84
N ALA A 139 2.40 -16.89 -1.98
CA ALA A 139 3.55 -17.72 -2.36
C ALA A 139 3.16 -18.79 -3.40
N ASP A 140 2.06 -19.51 -3.16
CA ASP A 140 1.56 -20.54 -4.07
C ASP A 140 1.06 -19.96 -5.40
N GLY A 141 0.52 -18.74 -5.38
CA GLY A 141 0.06 -18.03 -6.56
C GLY A 141 1.20 -17.49 -7.44
N ALA A 142 2.22 -16.90 -6.81
CA ALA A 142 3.31 -16.18 -7.47
C ALA A 142 4.43 -17.10 -7.98
N GLY A 143 4.68 -18.22 -7.30
CA GLY A 143 5.78 -19.15 -7.59
C GLY A 143 6.99 -18.95 -6.67
N SER A 144 7.89 -19.94 -6.66
CA SER A 144 8.95 -20.09 -5.65
C SER A 144 10.03 -19.01 -5.66
N ASP A 145 10.19 -18.29 -6.78
CA ASP A 145 11.30 -17.35 -6.98
C ASP A 145 10.89 -15.89 -6.74
N VAL A 146 9.66 -15.65 -6.28
CA VAL A 146 9.10 -14.31 -6.04
C VAL A 146 9.27 -13.94 -4.58
N ILE A 147 9.90 -12.79 -4.32
CA ILE A 147 10.03 -12.23 -2.96
C ILE A 147 8.69 -11.62 -2.55
N ILE A 148 8.18 -12.01 -1.38
CA ILE A 148 6.95 -11.42 -0.83
C ILE A 148 7.32 -10.59 0.40
N ALA A 149 6.96 -9.32 0.39
CA ALA A 149 7.13 -8.39 1.50
C ALA A 149 5.85 -7.57 1.69
N GLY A 150 5.65 -6.98 2.87
CA GLY A 150 4.43 -6.23 3.12
C GLY A 150 4.10 -6.02 4.58
N GLY A 151 2.87 -5.60 4.82
CA GLY A 151 2.35 -5.36 6.17
C GLY A 151 0.83 -5.37 6.25
N LEU A 152 0.34 -5.49 7.47
CA LEU A 152 -1.06 -5.34 7.81
C LEU A 152 -1.34 -3.91 8.26
N ALA A 153 -2.47 -3.37 7.85
CA ALA A 153 -2.93 -2.04 8.24
C ALA A 153 -3.15 -1.97 9.76
N GLY A 154 -2.69 -0.91 10.42
CA GLY A 154 -2.79 -0.71 11.86
C GLY A 154 -3.83 0.33 12.28
N ASP A 155 -4.23 0.28 13.54
CA ASP A 155 -5.07 1.29 14.21
C ASP A 155 -4.61 1.53 15.67
N GLY A 156 -3.30 1.68 15.85
CA GLY A 156 -2.72 1.82 17.19
C GLY A 156 -3.08 0.63 18.09
N ASP A 157 -3.47 0.96 19.31
CA ASP A 157 -3.97 0.03 20.33
C ASP A 157 -5.51 -0.16 20.30
N ARG A 158 -6.22 0.50 19.38
CA ARG A 158 -7.69 0.49 19.31
C ARG A 158 -8.24 -0.74 18.61
N PHE A 159 -7.58 -1.16 17.52
CA PHE A 159 -8.03 -2.28 16.69
C PHE A 159 -9.50 -2.16 16.23
N GLU A 160 -9.97 -0.93 15.95
CA GLU A 160 -11.37 -0.66 15.60
C GLU A 160 -11.57 -0.51 14.09
N ARG A 161 -10.67 0.21 13.42
CA ARG A 161 -10.80 0.50 11.99
C ARG A 161 -9.45 0.65 11.30
N THR A 162 -9.26 -0.12 10.24
CA THR A 162 -8.11 0.01 9.35
C THR A 162 -8.55 0.32 7.92
N TRP A 163 -7.62 0.85 7.12
CA TRP A 163 -7.85 1.10 5.70
C TRP A 163 -6.66 0.68 4.84
N VAL A 164 -6.96 0.34 3.59
CA VAL A 164 -6.02 0.13 2.49
C VAL A 164 -6.46 1.02 1.33
N LEU A 165 -5.51 1.61 0.60
CA LEU A 165 -5.83 2.40 -0.59
C LEU A 165 -6.26 1.50 -1.73
N VAL A 166 -7.45 1.78 -2.26
CA VAL A 166 -7.99 1.13 -3.45
C VAL A 166 -8.57 2.22 -4.33
N ASP A 167 -7.97 2.39 -5.51
CA ASP A 167 -8.37 3.41 -6.49
C ASP A 167 -8.40 4.84 -5.92
N GLY A 168 -7.38 5.17 -5.12
CA GLY A 168 -7.22 6.49 -4.50
C GLY A 168 -8.07 6.73 -3.25
N GLU A 169 -8.87 5.74 -2.83
CA GLU A 169 -9.76 5.85 -1.68
C GLU A 169 -9.36 4.89 -0.55
N PRO A 170 -9.39 5.33 0.72
CA PRO A 170 -9.26 4.43 1.87
C PRO A 170 -10.43 3.45 1.96
N ARG A 171 -10.17 2.15 1.93
CA ARG A 171 -11.18 1.09 2.06
C ARG A 171 -10.78 0.05 3.10
N SER A 172 -11.74 -0.39 3.91
CA SER A 172 -11.57 -1.54 4.80
C SER A 172 -11.87 -2.85 4.07
N GLY A 173 -11.36 -3.96 4.60
CA GLY A 173 -11.59 -5.31 4.07
C GLY A 173 -11.03 -5.49 2.67
N HIS A 174 -9.82 -5.01 2.42
CA HIS A 174 -9.14 -5.18 1.14
C HIS A 174 -7.70 -5.64 1.33
N VAL A 175 -7.21 -6.37 0.33
CA VAL A 175 -5.80 -6.62 0.07
C VAL A 175 -5.43 -5.84 -1.18
N SER A 176 -4.31 -5.13 -1.16
CA SER A 176 -3.72 -4.52 -2.35
C SER A 176 -2.26 -4.96 -2.44
N ALA A 177 -1.84 -5.31 -3.65
CA ALA A 177 -0.47 -5.72 -3.90
C ALA A 177 0.05 -5.09 -5.20
N VAL A 178 1.34 -4.78 -5.20
CA VAL A 178 2.10 -4.36 -6.39
C VAL A 178 3.17 -5.40 -6.66
N GLY A 179 3.39 -5.71 -7.93
CA GLY A 179 4.41 -6.64 -8.41
C GLY A 179 5.06 -6.17 -9.69
#